data_AF-A0A0J9EBF4-F1
#
_entry.id   AF-A0A0J9EBF4-F1
#
_cell.length_a   1.000
_cell.length_b   1.000
_cell.length_c   1.000
_cell.angle_alpha   90.00
_cell.angle_beta   90.00
_cell.angle_gamma   90.00
#
_symmetry.space_group_name_H-M   'P 1'
#
loop_
_entity.id
_entity.type
_entity.pdbx_description
1 polymer ?
#
loop_
_entity_poly.entity_id
_entity_poly.type
_entity_poly.pdbx_seq_one_letter_code
_entity_poly.pdbx_strand_id
1 'polypeptide(L)'
;MSRPREDKIRALATTLRVDEVWLALARKPGETPAQKQANAVQAHGAVLLVAGPIEVKGGRVTFPSEEEATPHSWANLNGAQFGVVAVAPQSRDGQTISFIIPEPIGPHRVLGVIAAGLSLSIDLLDLTDVKRQNHGGFRIVTLEARKGNKFKAPDPHNLLAPLASVADLTA
;
A
#
# COMPACT_ATOMS: atom_id res chain seq x y z
N MET A 1 -37.15 -2.40 -3.50
CA MET A 1 -35.92 -2.08 -2.75
C MET A 1 -36.24 -1.01 -1.72
N SER A 2 -35.98 -1.27 -0.44
CA SER A 2 -36.23 -0.34 0.66
C SER A 2 -35.10 0.68 0.74
N ARG A 3 -35.34 1.93 0.35
CA ARG A 3 -34.37 3.02 0.51
C ARG A 3 -34.34 3.43 1.99
N PRO A 4 -33.16 3.53 2.64
CA PRO A 4 -33.09 4.00 4.01
C PRO A 4 -33.61 5.44 4.11
N ARG A 5 -34.26 5.78 5.24
CA ARG A 5 -34.81 7.12 5.48
C ARG A 5 -33.68 8.14 5.62
N GLU A 6 -33.79 9.28 4.94
CA GLU A 6 -32.74 10.32 4.85
C GLU A 6 -32.26 10.79 6.23
N ASP A 7 -33.17 11.00 7.17
CA ASP A 7 -32.83 11.43 8.54
C ASP A 7 -31.89 10.45 9.27
N LYS A 8 -32.02 9.15 8.99
CA LYS A 8 -31.16 8.11 9.58
C LYS A 8 -29.79 8.06 8.91
N ILE A 9 -29.73 8.31 7.60
CA ILE A 9 -28.48 8.43 6.85
C ILE A 9 -27.69 9.62 7.37
N ARG A 10 -28.32 10.79 7.53
CA ARG A 10 -27.68 11.99 8.07
C ARG A 10 -27.12 11.77 9.48
N ALA A 11 -27.92 11.17 10.37
CA ALA A 11 -27.48 10.89 11.74
C ALA A 11 -26.28 9.94 11.80
N LEU A 12 -26.26 8.92 10.94
CA LEU A 12 -25.13 8.00 10.80
C LEU A 12 -23.91 8.70 10.20
N ALA A 13 -24.09 9.52 9.16
CA ALA A 13 -23.02 10.28 8.52
C ALA A 13 -22.32 11.21 9.51
N THR A 14 -23.09 11.94 10.33
CA THR A 14 -22.54 12.80 11.39
C THR A 14 -21.80 12.00 12.46
N THR A 15 -22.36 10.86 12.90
CA THR A 15 -21.75 10.02 13.94
C THR A 15 -20.43 9.42 13.47
N LEU A 16 -20.38 8.99 12.20
CA LEU A 16 -19.21 8.40 11.58
C LEU A 16 -18.23 9.44 11.01
N ARG A 17 -18.58 10.73 11.04
CA ARG A 17 -17.83 11.87 10.46
C ARG A 17 -17.52 11.70 8.97
N VAL A 18 -18.53 11.35 8.21
CA VAL A 18 -18.48 11.06 6.77
C VAL A 18 -19.59 11.81 6.04
N ASP A 19 -19.51 11.88 4.71
CA ASP A 19 -20.49 12.59 3.89
C ASP A 19 -21.84 11.83 3.78
N GLU A 20 -22.95 12.57 3.78
CA GLU A 20 -24.32 12.00 3.73
C GLU A 20 -24.63 11.36 2.37
N VAL A 21 -24.18 11.98 1.28
CA VAL A 21 -24.35 11.48 -0.09
C VAL A 21 -23.53 10.21 -0.29
N TRP A 22 -22.34 10.17 0.30
CA TRP A 22 -21.48 8.98 0.37
C TRP A 22 -22.16 7.79 1.07
N LEU A 23 -22.70 8.01 2.27
CA LEU A 23 -23.37 6.97 3.06
C LEU A 23 -24.65 6.47 2.36
N ALA A 24 -25.37 7.37 1.68
CA ALA A 24 -26.59 7.05 0.94
C ALA A 24 -26.38 6.20 -0.31
N LEU A 25 -25.21 6.31 -0.93
CA LEU A 25 -24.90 5.63 -2.19
C LEU A 25 -24.20 4.28 -2.01
N ALA A 26 -23.90 3.87 -0.77
CA ALA A 26 -23.14 2.67 -0.45
C ALA A 26 -21.85 2.52 -1.27
N ARG A 27 -21.26 3.64 -1.70
CA ARG A 27 -20.00 3.67 -2.45
C ARG A 27 -18.86 3.69 -1.45
N LYS A 28 -17.73 3.04 -1.77
CA LYS A 28 -16.48 3.20 -1.01
C LYS A 28 -16.18 4.71 -0.85
N PRO A 29 -15.56 5.16 0.25
CA PRO A 29 -15.05 6.52 0.35
C PRO A 29 -14.01 6.65 -0.76
N GLY A 30 -14.44 7.20 -1.87
CA GLY A 30 -13.64 7.39 -3.05
C GLY A 30 -12.97 8.73 -2.88
N GLU A 31 -11.65 8.70 -2.83
CA GLU A 31 -10.80 9.83 -3.17
C GLU A 31 -11.44 10.68 -4.28
N THR A 32 -11.40 12.00 -4.11
CA THR A 32 -11.74 12.92 -5.20
C THR A 32 -10.97 12.53 -6.47
N PRO A 33 -11.47 12.79 -7.69
CA PRO A 33 -10.75 12.43 -8.90
C PRO A 33 -9.28 12.91 -8.93
N ALA A 34 -9.00 14.08 -8.32
CA ALA A 34 -7.65 14.60 -8.13
C ALA A 34 -6.81 13.76 -7.15
N GLN A 35 -7.38 13.35 -6.02
CA GLN A 35 -6.72 12.43 -5.08
C GLN A 35 -6.50 11.05 -5.72
N LYS A 36 -7.47 10.54 -6.49
CA LYS A 36 -7.35 9.28 -7.22
C LYS A 36 -6.22 9.33 -8.24
N GLN A 37 -6.09 10.43 -8.97
CA GLN A 37 -4.99 10.64 -9.92
C GLN A 37 -3.64 10.78 -9.20
N ALA A 38 -3.57 11.54 -8.11
CA ALA A 38 -2.36 11.67 -7.31
C ALA A 38 -1.91 10.31 -6.74
N ASN A 39 -2.86 9.52 -6.24
CA ASN A 39 -2.60 8.20 -5.68
C ASN A 39 -2.21 7.19 -6.76
N ALA A 40 -2.80 7.25 -7.95
CA ALA A 40 -2.37 6.45 -9.09
C ALA A 40 -0.94 6.79 -9.54
N VAL A 41 -0.59 8.08 -9.59
CA VAL A 41 0.78 8.53 -9.92
C VAL A 41 1.78 8.12 -8.84
N GLN A 42 1.43 8.26 -7.56
CA GLN A 42 2.28 7.82 -6.45
C GLN A 42 2.47 6.30 -6.42
N ALA A 43 1.41 5.53 -6.67
CA ALA A 43 1.49 4.09 -6.79
C ALA A 43 2.41 3.70 -7.97
N HIS A 44 2.27 4.34 -9.12
CA HIS A 44 3.17 4.12 -10.26
C HIS A 44 4.64 4.46 -9.92
N GLY A 45 4.88 5.58 -9.25
CA GLY A 45 6.21 5.97 -8.78
C GLY A 45 6.83 4.94 -7.82
N ALA A 46 6.04 4.39 -6.89
CA ALA A 46 6.50 3.34 -5.97
C ALA A 46 6.95 2.09 -6.74
N VAL A 47 6.21 1.67 -7.77
CA VAL A 47 6.57 0.51 -8.59
C VAL A 47 7.90 0.76 -9.32
N LEU A 48 8.08 1.94 -9.92
CA LEU A 48 9.32 2.30 -10.61
C LEU A 48 10.53 2.37 -9.65
N LEU A 49 10.33 2.89 -8.44
CA LEU A 49 11.37 2.96 -7.41
C LEU A 49 11.82 1.59 -6.91
N VAL A 50 10.94 0.58 -6.96
CA VAL A 50 11.33 -0.81 -6.68
C VAL A 50 12.02 -1.43 -7.89
N ALA A 51 11.54 -1.14 -9.10
CA ALA A 51 12.06 -1.73 -10.32
C ALA A 51 13.52 -1.34 -10.58
N GLY A 52 13.86 -0.05 -10.41
CA GLY A 52 15.20 0.47 -10.68
C GLY A 52 16.32 -0.27 -9.93
N PRO A 53 16.28 -0.38 -8.59
CA PRO A 53 17.28 -1.12 -7.82
C PRO A 53 17.42 -2.59 -8.23
N ILE A 54 16.32 -3.26 -8.61
CA ILE A 54 16.34 -4.65 -9.09
C ILE A 54 17.13 -4.74 -10.40
N GLU A 55 16.84 -3.87 -11.37
CA GLU A 55 17.57 -3.85 -12.65
C GLU A 55 19.04 -3.44 -12.49
N VAL A 56 19.33 -2.46 -11.63
CA VAL A 56 20.71 -2.04 -11.31
C VAL A 56 21.52 -3.18 -10.69
N LYS A 57 20.87 -4.10 -9.96
CA LYS A 57 21.50 -5.32 -9.42
C LYS A 57 21.61 -6.46 -10.44
N GLY A 58 21.26 -6.22 -11.71
CA GLY A 58 21.32 -7.21 -12.78
C GLY A 58 20.08 -8.10 -12.88
N GLY A 59 19.02 -7.81 -12.13
CA GLY A 59 17.72 -8.42 -12.31
C GLY A 59 17.00 -7.91 -13.56
N ARG A 60 15.82 -8.44 -13.82
CA ARG A 60 14.90 -7.95 -14.85
C ARG A 60 13.52 -7.71 -14.28
N VAL A 61 12.89 -6.62 -14.70
CA VAL A 61 11.52 -6.30 -14.31
C VAL A 61 10.63 -6.27 -15.56
N THR A 62 9.40 -6.75 -15.41
CA THR A 62 8.38 -6.70 -16.47
C THR A 62 7.09 -6.19 -15.88
N PHE A 63 6.44 -5.28 -16.59
CA PHE A 63 5.16 -4.70 -16.17
C PHE A 63 4.04 -5.42 -16.93
N PRO A 64 3.00 -5.93 -16.23
CA PRO A 64 1.83 -6.50 -16.88
C PRO A 64 1.10 -5.48 -17.76
N SER A 65 0.21 -5.98 -18.62
CA SER A 65 -0.72 -5.12 -19.37
C SER A 65 -1.72 -4.45 -18.42
N GLU A 66 -2.35 -3.35 -18.85
CA GLU A 66 -3.32 -2.61 -18.04
C GLU A 66 -4.55 -3.44 -17.59
N GLU A 67 -4.80 -4.58 -18.25
CA GLU A 67 -5.87 -5.51 -17.88
C GLU A 67 -5.52 -6.35 -16.63
N GLU A 68 -4.23 -6.54 -16.35
CA GLU A 68 -3.73 -7.22 -15.16
C GLU A 68 -3.40 -6.21 -14.05
N ALA A 69 -4.34 -6.03 -13.11
CA ALA A 69 -4.18 -5.06 -12.03
C ALA A 69 -3.17 -5.51 -10.94
N THR A 70 -2.82 -6.79 -10.86
CA THR A 70 -1.95 -7.35 -9.82
C THR A 70 -1.27 -8.63 -10.33
N PRO A 71 0.07 -8.80 -10.15
CA PRO A 71 0.99 -7.91 -9.44
C PRO A 71 1.24 -6.60 -10.22
N HIS A 72 1.83 -5.58 -9.59
CA HIS A 72 2.18 -4.35 -10.31
C HIS A 72 3.39 -4.55 -11.22
N SER A 73 4.27 -5.49 -10.87
CA SER A 73 5.39 -5.91 -11.70
C SER A 73 5.80 -7.35 -11.40
N TRP A 74 6.47 -7.97 -12.36
CA TRP A 74 7.18 -9.22 -12.21
C TRP A 74 8.67 -8.93 -12.16
N ALA A 75 9.38 -9.55 -11.22
CA ALA A 75 10.83 -9.45 -11.09
C ALA A 75 11.47 -10.83 -11.27
N ASN A 76 12.62 -10.85 -11.94
CA ASN A 76 13.56 -11.96 -11.94
C ASN A 76 14.90 -11.46 -11.38
N LEU A 77 15.30 -11.99 -10.23
CA LEU A 77 16.56 -11.62 -9.57
C LEU A 77 17.18 -12.88 -8.98
N ASN A 78 18.50 -13.07 -9.16
CA ASN A 78 19.23 -14.25 -8.67
C ASN A 78 18.60 -15.60 -9.08
N GLY A 79 17.94 -15.67 -10.24
CA GLY A 79 17.27 -16.89 -10.72
C GLY A 79 15.89 -17.17 -10.10
N ALA A 80 15.42 -16.32 -9.18
CA ALA A 80 14.09 -16.40 -8.60
C ALA A 80 13.13 -15.43 -9.32
N GLN A 81 11.95 -15.92 -9.70
CA GLN A 81 10.87 -15.11 -10.26
C GLN A 81 9.78 -14.88 -9.21
N PHE A 82 9.38 -13.62 -9.02
CA PHE A 82 8.32 -13.25 -8.08
C PHE A 82 7.54 -12.03 -8.56
N GLY A 83 6.26 -11.96 -8.19
CA GLY A 83 5.43 -10.78 -8.42
C GLY A 83 5.56 -9.79 -7.27
N VAL A 84 5.48 -8.50 -7.58
CA VAL A 84 5.61 -7.40 -6.64
C VAL A 84 4.36 -6.52 -6.65
N VAL A 85 3.85 -6.23 -5.46
CA VAL A 85 2.80 -5.25 -5.19
C VAL A 85 3.43 -4.11 -4.41
N ALA A 86 3.93 -3.10 -5.11
CA ALA A 86 4.50 -1.91 -4.47
C ALA A 86 3.39 -0.93 -4.04
N VAL A 87 3.45 -0.45 -2.81
CA VAL A 87 2.47 0.47 -2.23
C VAL A 87 3.18 1.66 -1.57
N ALA A 88 2.68 2.87 -1.84
CA ALA A 88 3.09 4.09 -1.15
C ALA A 88 2.24 4.31 0.11
N PRO A 89 2.75 5.00 1.14
CA PRO A 89 1.97 5.32 2.33
C PRO A 89 0.83 6.29 1.99
N GLN A 90 -0.36 5.98 2.48
CA GLN A 90 -1.57 6.80 2.31
C GLN A 90 -1.69 7.88 3.40
N SER A 91 -1.16 7.59 4.58
CA SER A 91 -1.05 8.55 5.67
C SER A 91 0.24 8.32 6.44
N ARG A 92 0.82 9.43 6.93
CA ARG A 92 1.96 9.44 7.83
C ARG A 92 1.78 10.59 8.82
N ASP A 93 1.49 10.28 10.08
CA ASP A 93 1.23 11.27 11.13
C ASP A 93 2.31 11.26 12.22
N GLY A 94 3.59 11.15 11.82
CA GLY A 94 4.75 11.19 12.71
C GLY A 94 4.89 9.99 13.67
N GLN A 95 3.79 9.36 14.07
CA GLN A 95 3.70 8.22 14.96
C GLN A 95 3.22 6.97 14.23
N THR A 96 2.34 7.11 13.24
CA THR A 96 1.84 5.99 12.45
C THR A 96 2.05 6.21 10.96
N ILE A 97 2.17 5.10 10.24
CA ILE A 97 2.19 5.07 8.79
C ILE A 97 1.24 3.97 8.33
N SER A 98 0.38 4.29 7.36
CA SER A 98 -0.62 3.35 6.85
C SER A 98 -0.47 3.12 5.35
N PHE A 99 -0.59 1.86 4.96
CA PHE A 99 -0.56 1.40 3.58
C PHE A 99 -1.90 0.75 3.23
N ILE A 100 -2.45 1.11 2.07
CA ILE A 100 -3.60 0.41 1.49
C ILE A 100 -3.05 -0.61 0.49
N ILE A 101 -3.39 -1.87 0.73
CA ILE A 101 -2.97 -3.00 -0.10
C ILE A 101 -4.17 -3.44 -0.94
N PRO A 102 -4.07 -3.42 -2.28
CA PRO A 102 -5.15 -3.90 -3.16
C PRO A 102 -5.36 -5.40 -2.94
N GLU A 103 -6.59 -5.88 -3.05
CA GLU A 103 -6.89 -7.32 -3.02
C GLU A 103 -7.60 -7.72 -4.31
N PRO A 104 -7.36 -8.92 -4.86
CA PRO A 104 -6.51 -9.99 -4.31
C PRO A 104 -5.01 -9.79 -4.59
N ILE A 105 -4.14 -10.06 -3.61
CA ILE A 105 -2.67 -10.01 -3.81
C ILE A 105 -2.02 -11.32 -4.26
N GLY A 106 -2.73 -12.46 -4.18
CA GLY A 106 -2.15 -13.78 -4.50
C GLY A 106 -0.87 -14.09 -3.71
N PRO A 107 0.09 -14.83 -4.30
CA PRO A 107 1.37 -15.17 -3.69
C PRO A 107 2.45 -14.08 -3.88
N HIS A 108 2.06 -12.84 -4.22
CA HIS A 108 2.99 -11.78 -4.57
C HIS A 108 3.55 -11.06 -3.33
N ARG A 109 4.80 -10.62 -3.42
CA ARG A 109 5.45 -9.85 -2.35
C ARG A 109 4.87 -8.45 -2.29
N VAL A 110 4.54 -7.97 -1.09
CA VAL A 110 4.00 -6.61 -0.90
C VAL A 110 5.08 -5.72 -0.32
N LEU A 111 5.43 -4.66 -1.04
CA LEU A 111 6.52 -3.77 -0.66
C LEU A 111 6.01 -2.37 -0.37
N GLY A 112 6.20 -1.91 0.87
CA GLY A 112 5.96 -0.53 1.27
C GLY A 112 7.13 0.36 0.85
N VAL A 113 6.87 1.39 0.06
CA VAL A 113 7.89 2.32 -0.44
C VAL A 113 7.73 3.66 0.26
N ILE A 114 8.71 4.04 1.07
CA ILE A 114 8.72 5.31 1.80
C ILE A 114 9.85 6.17 1.24
N ALA A 115 9.51 7.20 0.46
CA ALA A 115 10.45 8.26 0.13
C ALA A 115 10.55 9.23 1.31
N ALA A 116 11.74 9.40 1.88
CA ALA A 116 11.96 10.24 3.05
C ALA A 116 12.46 11.64 2.67
N GLY A 117 11.61 12.66 2.80
CA GLY A 117 11.99 14.07 2.94
C GLY A 117 12.87 14.66 1.83
N LEU A 118 13.73 15.62 2.20
CA LEU A 118 14.59 16.42 1.31
C LEU A 118 15.74 15.63 0.64
N SER A 119 15.98 14.38 1.06
CA SER A 119 17.01 13.50 0.50
C SER A 119 16.40 12.44 -0.42
N LEU A 120 17.19 11.94 -1.38
CA LEU A 120 16.83 10.81 -2.26
C LEU A 120 16.83 9.45 -1.52
N SER A 121 16.62 9.46 -0.20
CA SER A 121 16.57 8.26 0.63
C SER A 121 15.21 7.58 0.49
N ILE A 122 15.24 6.30 0.12
CA ILE A 122 14.06 5.46 -0.03
C ILE A 122 14.20 4.29 0.95
N ASP A 123 13.19 4.11 1.79
CA ASP A 123 13.05 2.92 2.61
C ASP A 123 12.08 1.94 1.94
N LEU A 124 12.52 0.69 1.81
CA LEU A 124 11.68 -0.41 1.35
C LEU A 124 11.33 -1.30 2.54
N LEU A 125 10.04 -1.50 2.80
CA LEU A 125 9.55 -2.40 3.83
C LEU A 125 8.92 -3.63 3.19
N ASP A 126 9.31 -4.83 3.62
CA ASP A 126 8.57 -6.04 3.27
C ASP A 126 7.32 -6.14 4.15
N LEU A 127 6.15 -6.00 3.54
CA LEU A 127 4.84 -6.06 4.17
C LEU A 127 4.10 -7.37 3.88
N THR A 128 4.77 -8.33 3.24
CA THR A 128 4.17 -9.58 2.75
C THR A 128 3.47 -10.33 3.88
N ASP A 129 4.17 -10.57 4.98
CA ASP A 129 3.66 -11.35 6.12
C ASP A 129 3.09 -10.50 7.27
N VAL A 130 2.93 -9.20 7.05
CA VAL A 130 2.40 -8.30 8.08
C VAL A 130 0.89 -8.50 8.20
N LYS A 131 0.39 -8.65 9.43
CA LYS A 131 -1.04 -8.74 9.72
C LYS A 131 -1.79 -7.51 9.22
N ARG A 132 -2.90 -7.73 8.52
CA ARG A 132 -3.66 -6.69 7.82
C ARG A 132 -5.11 -6.65 8.27
N GLN A 133 -5.69 -5.46 8.33
CA GLN A 133 -7.11 -5.26 8.63
C GLN A 133 -7.91 -5.33 7.33
N ASN A 134 -8.98 -6.14 7.29
CA ASN A 134 -9.79 -6.35 6.09
C ASN A 134 -10.95 -5.36 6.03
N HIS A 135 -11.10 -4.68 4.90
CA HIS A 135 -12.14 -3.67 4.67
C HIS A 135 -12.95 -3.90 3.38
N GLY A 136 -13.06 -5.15 2.91
CA GLY A 136 -13.93 -5.48 1.77
C GLY A 136 -13.34 -5.01 0.44
N GLY A 137 -12.36 -5.76 -0.08
CA GLY A 137 -11.69 -5.51 -1.37
C GLY A 137 -10.42 -4.65 -1.29
N PHE A 138 -9.97 -4.31 -0.09
CA PHE A 138 -8.59 -3.92 0.18
C PHE A 138 -8.26 -4.26 1.64
N ARG A 139 -6.98 -4.28 1.97
CA ARG A 139 -6.51 -4.43 3.34
C ARG A 139 -5.64 -3.26 3.75
N ILE A 140 -5.64 -2.93 5.04
CA ILE A 140 -4.82 -1.87 5.60
C ILE A 140 -3.73 -2.47 6.48
N VAL A 141 -2.50 -2.01 6.29
CA VAL A 141 -1.39 -2.21 7.22
C VAL A 141 -1.06 -0.88 7.85
N THR A 142 -1.17 -0.82 9.18
CA THR A 142 -0.79 0.35 9.97
C THR A 142 0.41 -0.04 10.83
N LEU A 143 1.48 0.73 10.73
CA LEU A 143 2.71 0.54 11.50
C LEU A 143 2.94 1.74 12.41
N GLU A 144 3.46 1.50 13.61
CA GLU A 144 3.91 2.56 14.50
C GLU A 144 5.39 2.88 14.23
N ALA A 145 5.71 4.12 13.95
CA ALA A 145 7.08 4.60 13.82
C ALA A 145 7.80 4.52 15.19
N ARG A 146 9.01 3.97 15.19
CA ARG A 146 9.90 3.87 16.35
C ARG A 146 11.23 4.57 16.05
N LYS A 147 12.03 4.79 17.10
CA LYS A 147 13.38 5.39 16.95
C LYS A 147 14.25 4.55 16.00
N GLY A 148 15.08 5.23 15.21
CA GLY A 148 16.03 4.57 14.31
C GLY A 148 15.40 3.99 13.04
N ASN A 149 14.33 4.62 12.53
CA ASN A 149 13.63 4.23 11.30
C ASN A 149 13.09 2.79 11.31
N LYS A 150 12.69 2.32 12.50
CA LYS A 150 12.05 1.02 12.70
C LYS A 150 10.55 1.20 12.80
N PHE A 151 9.80 0.20 12.36
CA PHE A 151 8.35 0.22 12.35
C PHE A 151 7.81 -0.97 13.15
N LYS A 152 6.96 -0.71 14.14
CA LYS A 152 6.31 -1.77 14.91
C LYS A 152 5.02 -2.16 14.18
N ALA A 153 4.94 -3.42 13.77
CA ALA A 153 3.71 -3.98 13.21
C ALA A 153 2.66 -4.22 14.31
N PRO A 154 1.38 -4.44 13.95
CA PRO A 154 0.33 -4.78 14.91
C PRO A 154 0.59 -6.07 15.70
N ASP A 155 1.50 -6.93 15.23
CA ASP A 155 1.92 -8.14 15.92
C ASP A 155 3.13 -7.84 16.84
N PRO A 156 3.16 -8.31 18.10
CA PRO A 156 4.11 -7.84 19.11
C PRO A 156 5.57 -8.27 18.87
N HIS A 157 5.82 -9.21 17.95
CA HIS A 157 7.16 -9.75 17.68
C HIS A 157 7.85 -9.22 16.41
N ASN A 158 7.15 -8.47 15.55
CA ASN A 158 7.71 -8.00 14.27
C ASN A 158 8.03 -6.50 14.31
N LEU A 159 9.28 -6.20 14.67
CA LEU A 159 9.89 -4.92 14.30
C LEU A 159 10.37 -5.02 12.85
N LEU A 160 9.71 -4.27 11.98
CA LEU A 160 10.12 -4.12 10.59
C LEU A 160 11.23 -3.08 10.52
N ALA A 161 12.31 -3.46 9.85
CA ALA A 161 13.35 -2.55 9.42
C ALA A 161 13.29 -2.42 7.89
N PRO A 162 13.73 -1.28 7.32
CA PRO A 162 13.96 -1.19 5.89
C PRO A 162 14.88 -2.31 5.42
N LEU A 163 14.57 -2.88 4.25
CA LEU A 163 15.43 -3.84 3.58
C LEU A 163 16.80 -3.22 3.35
N ALA A 164 17.87 -3.96 3.68
CA ALA A 164 19.23 -3.50 3.43
C ALA A 164 19.57 -3.60 1.92
N SER A 165 18.95 -4.55 1.22
CA SER A 165 19.13 -4.77 -0.21
C SER A 165 17.88 -5.37 -0.85
N VAL A 166 17.64 -5.08 -2.13
CA VAL A 166 16.62 -5.80 -2.92
C VAL A 166 16.96 -7.28 -3.12
N ALA A 167 18.20 -7.70 -2.90
CA ALA A 167 18.58 -9.11 -2.89
C ALA A 167 17.88 -9.89 -1.76
N ASP A 168 17.53 -9.22 -0.67
CA ASP A 168 16.83 -9.82 0.47
C ASP A 168 15.40 -10.28 0.09
N LEU A 169 14.87 -9.81 -1.06
CA LEU A 169 13.60 -10.28 -1.65
C LEU A 169 13.69 -11.68 -2.27
N THR A 170 14.89 -12.23 -2.39
CA THR A 170 15.11 -13.59 -2.93
C THR A 170 15.50 -14.59 -1.85
N ALA A 171 15.64 -14.13 -0.60
CA ALA A 171 15.87 -14.95 0.57
C ALA A 171 14.57 -15.64 1.05
#